data_AF-A0A9J8B4J1-F1
#
_entry.id   AF-A0A9J8B4J1-F1
#
_cell.length_a   1.000
_cell.length_b   1.000
_cell.length_c   1.000
_cell.angle_alpha   90.00
_cell.angle_beta   90.00
_cell.angle_gamma   90.00
#
_symmetry.space_group_name_H-M   'P 1'
#
loop_
_entity.id
_entity.type
_entity.pdbx_description
1 polymer ?
#
loop_
_entity_poly.entity_id
_entity_poly.type
_entity_poly.pdbx_seq_one_letter_code
_entity_poly.pdbx_strand_id
1 'polypeptide(L)' 'MDMKKRIHLELRNRTPSDVRELVLDNCRSNEGKIEGLTAEFVNLEFLSLINVGLLSVSNLPQLGKLKKVTWLPSACE' A
#
# COMPACT_ATOMS: atom_id res chain seq x y z
N MET A 1 9.62 2.92 9.35
CA MET A 1 9.42 1.46 9.19
C MET A 1 9.30 1.16 7.70
N ASP A 2 9.97 0.14 7.17
CA ASP A 2 9.92 -0.15 5.73
C ASP A 2 8.52 -0.60 5.30
N MET A 3 8.04 -0.12 4.14
CA MET A 3 6.71 -0.46 3.61
C MET A 3 6.53 -1.98 3.48
N LYS A 4 7.53 -2.68 2.94
CA LYS A 4 7.51 -4.15 2.78
C LYS A 4 7.37 -4.89 4.11
N LYS A 5 8.01 -4.39 5.18
CA LYS A 5 7.87 -4.97 6.53
C LYS A 5 6.47 -4.75 7.09
N ARG A 6 5.88 -3.58 6.86
CA ARG A 6 4.52 -3.30 7.31
C ARG A 6 3.50 -4.22 6.63
N ILE A 7 3.62 -4.43 5.32
CA ILE A 7 2.78 -5.37 4.57
C ILE A 7 2.86 -6.77 5.18
N HIS A 8 4.08 -7.26 5.47
CA HIS A 8 4.28 -8.56 6.11
C HIS A 8 3.59 -8.67 7.48
N LEU A 9 3.59 -7.58 8.25
CA LEU A 9 2.94 -7.52 9.56
C LEU A 9 1.42 -7.40 9.48
N GLU A 10 0.88 -6.73 8.46
CA GLU A 10 -0.57 -6.66 8.21
C GLU A 10 -1.14 -8.01 7.73
N LEU A 11 -0.31 -8.78 6.99
CA LEU A 11 -0.68 -10.11 6.53
C LEU A 11 -0.90 -11.06 7.70
N ARG A 12 -0.10 -11.01 8.79
CA ARG A 12 -0.25 -11.88 9.98
C ARG A 12 -0.46 -13.36 9.62
N ASN A 13 0.34 -13.88 8.68
CA ASN A 13 0.24 -15.23 8.12
C ASN A 13 -1.02 -15.52 7.28
N ARG A 14 -1.80 -14.50 6.93
CA ARG A 14 -2.85 -14.60 5.91
C ARG A 14 -2.24 -14.47 4.52
N THR A 15 -2.93 -15.04 3.54
CA THR A 15 -2.61 -14.85 2.13
C THR A 15 -2.97 -13.43 1.71
N PRO A 16 -2.16 -12.79 0.84
CA PRO A 16 -2.45 -11.44 0.32
C PRO A 16 -3.80 -11.37 -0.40
N SER A 17 -4.25 -12.47 -0.99
CA SER A 17 -5.56 -12.56 -1.62
C SER A 17 -6.73 -12.54 -0.62
N ASP A 18 -6.54 -12.87 0.66
CA ASP A 18 -7.60 -12.77 1.68
C ASP A 18 -7.66 -11.39 2.33
N VAL A 19 -6.65 -10.55 2.10
CA VAL A 19 -6.60 -9.21 2.67
C VAL A 19 -7.53 -8.27 1.89
N ARG A 20 -8.52 -7.72 2.60
CA ARG A 20 -9.45 -6.72 2.07
C ARG A 20 -9.05 -5.29 2.36
N GLU A 21 -8.37 -5.07 3.47
CA GLU A 21 -7.98 -3.74 3.93
C GLU A 21 -6.51 -3.76 4.29
N LEU A 22 -5.74 -2.82 3.74
CA LEU A 22 -4.31 -2.73 3.97
C LEU A 22 -3.94 -1.30 4.35
N VAL A 23 -3.36 -1.16 5.55
CA VAL A 23 -3.00 0.12 6.14
C VAL A 23 -1.49 0.22 6.25
N LEU A 24 -0.89 1.05 5.38
CA LEU A 24 0.56 1.22 5.27
C LEU A 24 1.02 2.61 5.72
N ASP A 25 0.28 3.22 6.66
CA ASP A 25 0.59 4.56 7.12
C ASP A 25 1.96 4.62 7.85
N ASN A 26 2.61 5.78 7.77
CA ASN A 26 3.91 6.05 8.38
C ASN A 26 5.02 5.07 7.95
N CYS A 27 4.89 4.50 6.75
CA CYS A 27 5.90 3.67 6.13
C CYS A 27 6.95 4.51 5.40
N ARG A 28 8.12 3.91 5.12
CA ARG A 28 9.14 4.53 4.28
C ARG A 28 9.05 3.89 2.90
N SER A 29 8.61 4.64 1.89
CA SER A 29 8.80 4.25 0.48
C SER A 29 10.22 4.55 0.01
N ASN A 30 10.73 3.72 -0.89
CA ASN A 30 12.03 3.94 -1.53
C ASN A 30 11.84 4.84 -2.74
N GLU A 31 12.49 6.00 -2.76
CA GLU A 31 12.41 6.97 -3.86
C GLU A 31 10.96 7.39 -4.21
N GLY A 32 10.08 7.38 -3.20
CA GLY A 32 8.67 7.71 -3.38
C GLY A 32 7.88 6.75 -4.26
N LYS A 33 8.32 5.49 -4.34
CA LYS A 33 7.64 4.41 -5.07
C LYS A 33 7.03 3.38 -4.10
N ILE A 34 5.94 2.77 -4.54
CA ILE A 34 5.27 1.69 -3.81
C ILE A 34 6.14 0.43 -3.90
N GLU A 35 6.45 -0.18 -2.75
CA GLU A 35 7.22 -1.42 -2.68
C GLU A 35 6.51 -2.49 -1.86
N GLY A 36 6.48 -3.71 -2.38
CA GLY A 36 5.87 -4.87 -1.73
C GLY A 36 4.37 -5.04 -1.97
N LEU A 37 3.71 -4.07 -2.63
CA LEU A 37 2.35 -4.25 -3.13
C LEU A 37 2.42 -4.97 -4.49
N THR A 38 1.73 -6.09 -4.62
CA THR A 38 1.67 -6.90 -5.85
C THR A 38 0.22 -7.09 -6.30
N ALA A 39 0.01 -7.64 -7.49
CA ALA A 39 -1.33 -7.97 -7.97
C ALA A 39 -1.99 -9.13 -7.19
N GLU A 40 -1.30 -9.72 -6.20
CA GLU A 40 -1.81 -10.83 -5.38
C GLU A 40 -2.93 -10.38 -4.43
N PHE A 41 -3.00 -9.08 -4.14
CA PHE A 41 -4.02 -8.41 -3.34
C PHE A 41 -5.37 -8.28 -4.10
N VAL A 42 -5.81 -9.38 -4.73
CA VAL A 42 -6.96 -9.41 -5.64
C VAL A 42 -8.29 -9.04 -4.98
N ASN A 43 -8.43 -9.25 -3.67
CA ASN A 43 -9.61 -8.89 -2.88
C ASN A 43 -9.44 -7.62 -2.06
N LEU A 44 -8.37 -6.85 -2.29
CA LEU A 44 -8.16 -5.60 -1.58
C LEU A 44 -9.22 -4.58 -2.03
N GLU A 45 -10.02 -4.13 -1.08
CA GLU A 45 -11.07 -3.13 -1.27
C GLU A 45 -10.62 -1.75 -0.79
N PHE A 46 -9.77 -1.71 0.25
CA PHE A 46 -9.27 -0.48 0.86
C PHE A 46 -7.76 -0.49 1.01
N LEU A 47 -7.12 0.61 0.57
CA LEU A 47 -5.68 0.84 0.71
C LEU A 47 -5.42 2.22 1.32
N SER A 48 -4.64 2.28 2.40
CA SER A 48 -4.17 3.53 3.02
C SER A 48 -2.66 3.67 2.94
N LEU A 49 -2.22 4.82 2.45
CA LEU A 49 -0.83 5.20 2.16
C LEU A 49 -0.60 6.64 2.67
N ILE A 50 -0.77 6.87 3.97
CA ILE A 50 -0.61 8.20 4.58
C ILE A 50 0.79 8.36 5.17
N ASN A 51 1.39 9.55 4.96
CA ASN A 51 2.72 9.88 5.49
C ASN A 51 3.79 8.85 5.10
N VAL A 52 3.69 8.34 3.86
CA VAL A 52 4.61 7.30 3.37
C VAL A 52 5.79 7.85 2.59
N GLY A 53 5.73 9.13 2.19
CA GLY A 53 6.73 9.77 1.33
C GLY A 53 6.62 9.34 -0.14
N LEU A 54 5.43 8.94 -0.59
CA LEU A 54 5.18 8.59 -2.00
C LEU A 54 5.20 9.86 -2.87
N LEU A 55 5.90 9.78 -4.00
CA LEU A 55 5.91 10.80 -5.04
C LEU A 55 4.84 10.51 -6.10
N SER A 56 4.59 9.23 -6.39
CA SER A 56 3.58 8.81 -7.35
C SER A 56 2.98 7.45 -7.02
N VAL A 57 1.73 7.27 -7.44
CA VAL A 57 0.97 6.01 -7.38
C VAL A 57 1.05 5.20 -8.69
N SER A 58 1.83 5.63 -9.68
CA SER A 58 1.93 4.94 -10.99
C SER A 58 2.40 3.49 -10.92
N ASN A 59 3.16 3.11 -9.88
CA ASN A 59 3.63 1.74 -9.67
C ASN A 59 2.60 0.83 -8.96
N LEU A 60 1.34 1.26 -8.83
CA LEU A 60 0.31 0.42 -8.24
C LEU A 60 -0.01 -0.77 -9.16
N PRO A 61 0.00 -2.01 -8.65
CA PRO A 61 -0.49 -3.16 -9.40
C PRO A 61 -1.99 -3.00 -9.71
N GLN A 62 -2.45 -3.74 -10.71
CA GLN A 62 -3.85 -3.71 -11.11
C GLN A 62 -4.72 -4.44 -10.06
N LEU A 63 -5.37 -3.67 -9.19
CA LEU A 63 -6.22 -4.21 -8.11
C LEU A 63 -7.69 -4.10 -8.52
N GLY A 64 -8.25 -5.18 -9.08
CA GLY A 64 -9.58 -5.16 -9.68
C GLY A 64 -10.74 -4.93 -8.69
N LYS A 65 -10.56 -5.22 -7.40
CA LYS A 65 -11.58 -5.03 -6.36
C LYS A 65 -11.37 -3.79 -5.50
N LEU A 66 -10.34 -3.00 -5.80
CA LEU A 66 -10.00 -1.83 -5.01
C LEU A 66 -11.06 -0.75 -5.20
N LYS A 67 -11.78 -0.44 -4.12
CA LYS A 67 -12.84 0.57 -4.12
C LYS A 67 -12.33 1.93 -3.69
N LYS A 68 -11.37 1.95 -2.75
CA LYS A 68 -10.90 3.19 -2.15
C LYS A 68 -9.40 3.14 -1.90
N VAL A 69 -8.73 4.19 -2.35
CA VAL A 69 -7.31 4.44 -2.09
C VAL A 69 -7.20 5.78 -1.38
N THR A 70 -6.57 5.76 -0.21
CA THR A 70 -6.25 6.96 0.53
C THR A 70 -4.75 7.14 0.47
N TRP A 71 -4.28 8.21 -0.16
CA TRP A 71 -2.87 8.56 -0.16
C TRP A 71 -2.77 10.07 0.01
N LEU A 72 -1.79 10.52 0.80
CA LEU A 72 -1.48 11.94 0.95
C LEU A 72 -0.10 12.19 0.34
N PRO A 73 0.00 13.03 -0.71
CA PRO A 73 1.29 13.44 -1.23
C PRO A 73 2.05 14.18 -0.13
N SER A 74 3.35 13.91 -0.03
CA SER A 74 4.21 14.55 0.96
C SER A 74 4.53 16.02 0.61
N ALA A 75 3.98 16.56 -0.48
CA ALA A 75 4.28 17.90 -0.98
C ALA A 75 3.00 18.64 -1.43
N CYS A 76 2.50 19.50 -0.54
CA CYS A 76 2.19 20.89 -0.90
C CYS A 76 3.04 21.74 0.04
N GLU A 77 4.29 21.99 -0.37
CA GLU A 77 5.04 23.18 0.03
C GLU A 77 4.92 24.20 -1.10
#